data_AF-A0A7U3V3V2-F1
#
_entry.id   AF-A0A7U3V3V2-F1
#
_cell.length_a   1.000
_cell.length_b   1.000
_cell.length_c   1.000
_cell.angle_alpha   90.00
_cell.angle_beta   90.00
_cell.angle_gamma   90.00
#
_symmetry.space_group_name_H-M   'P 1'
#
loop_
_entity.id
_entity.type
_entity.pdbx_description
1 polymer ?
#
loop_
_entity_poly.entity_id
_entity_poly.type
_entity_poly.pdbx_seq_one_letter_code
_entity_poly.pdbx_strand_id
1 'polypeptide(L)'
;MSTTMSYREQQRADRAAEREQAREDARVRAEAEADLRRLDIEAEAKRREADRLDAAARAEAARAAEELKARQDTERREQQRLAKLAADKERAKAKAKARAERRERRAAAVKAVPAWLAEHLDLAAALVVMGCSIIPALISQAASLSDTGITSSMGWAGGLLVALLPVMLECSAWAATAGEAKAMKSRRSPWPYRIAVYVFASLAAWINWQHGQNVGGDQYGTLLGSVLAASSVVPIAVWQLVQVGRHREFKDEMRRARQHDRDVKATREARQKELPEVWATAVQLRAIAGHHNLTDEDAWHAAYAVHEGAGDDVLDPKLLVLLSTELIGLRADAEDRLALVLADLSAARGRRLEASAGLFKKDSEGSVNGAAKGSATPPTPVARRVQTGLLDSLGRPLYQTVSPQINPSIPPSAHTSETAPARTRGTTPAPARKARAKKPARTLSSGARKAAAHTARTSSPEERVTLDAWLADEFRDGRGHTWQDVRDKTLALREEAGIKGTQDPSRSWCYARIAAAQKSTGIRIDVTSDQKASA
;
A
#
# COMPACT_ATOMS: atom_id res chain seq x y z
N MET A 1 9.82 -98.81 -92.63
CA MET A 1 9.75 -97.70 -93.58
C MET A 1 9.32 -96.46 -92.80
N SER A 2 10.19 -95.46 -92.77
CA SER A 2 10.10 -94.26 -91.94
C SER A 2 9.17 -93.24 -92.60
N THR A 3 8.05 -92.89 -91.95
CA THR A 3 7.22 -91.75 -92.37
C THR A 3 7.71 -90.53 -91.61
N THR A 4 8.73 -89.88 -92.16
CA THR A 4 9.15 -88.53 -91.75
C THR A 4 8.03 -87.57 -92.08
N MET A 5 7.14 -87.29 -91.12
CA MET A 5 6.29 -86.10 -91.17
C MET A 5 7.20 -84.89 -91.40
N SER A 6 6.96 -84.19 -92.49
CA SER A 6 7.74 -83.02 -92.89
C SER A 6 7.63 -81.94 -91.81
N TYR A 7 8.77 -81.50 -91.27
CA TYR A 7 8.90 -80.41 -90.28
C TYR A 7 8.05 -79.15 -90.58
N ARG A 8 7.69 -78.93 -91.85
CA ARG A 8 6.82 -77.84 -92.29
C ARG A 8 5.34 -78.02 -91.91
N GLU A 9 4.86 -79.24 -91.74
CA GLU A 9 3.47 -79.52 -91.30
C GLU A 9 3.33 -79.36 -89.79
N GLN A 10 4.33 -79.78 -89.00
CA GLN A 10 4.41 -79.49 -87.56
C GLN A 10 4.43 -77.97 -87.30
N GLN A 11 5.25 -77.21 -88.02
CA GLN A 11 5.23 -75.74 -87.87
C GLN A 11 3.90 -75.08 -88.25
N ARG A 12 3.09 -75.68 -89.13
CA ARG A 12 1.75 -75.16 -89.46
C ARG A 12 0.74 -75.50 -88.37
N ALA A 13 0.83 -76.69 -87.79
CA ALA A 13 0.02 -77.09 -86.64
C ALA A 13 0.33 -76.23 -85.40
N ASP A 14 1.61 -75.97 -85.12
CA ASP A 14 2.03 -75.14 -83.99
C ASP A 14 1.56 -73.69 -84.14
N ARG A 15 1.71 -73.10 -85.34
CA ARG A 15 1.19 -71.74 -85.62
C ARG A 15 -0.34 -71.66 -85.59
N ALA A 16 -1.04 -72.76 -85.89
CA ALA A 16 -2.49 -72.82 -85.77
C ALA A 16 -2.90 -72.86 -84.28
N ALA A 17 -2.22 -73.69 -83.48
CA ALA A 17 -2.43 -73.79 -82.04
C ALA A 17 -2.11 -72.47 -81.31
N GLU A 18 -1.01 -71.78 -81.67
CA GLU A 18 -0.67 -70.47 -81.11
C GLU A 18 -1.73 -69.40 -81.42
N ARG A 19 -2.34 -69.43 -82.61
CA ARG A 19 -3.42 -68.50 -82.97
C ARG A 19 -4.72 -68.80 -82.24
N GLU A 20 -4.98 -70.06 -81.93
CA GLU A 20 -6.15 -70.47 -81.16
C GLU A 20 -5.98 -70.09 -79.69
N GLN A 21 -4.81 -70.36 -79.09
CA GLN A 21 -4.44 -69.87 -77.76
C GLN A 21 -4.48 -68.34 -77.67
N ALA A 22 -3.98 -67.62 -78.68
CA ALA A 22 -4.05 -66.16 -78.69
C ALA A 22 -5.49 -65.62 -78.75
N ARG A 23 -6.44 -66.36 -79.34
CA ARG A 23 -7.87 -65.99 -79.34
C ARG A 23 -8.52 -66.28 -77.99
N GLU A 24 -8.15 -67.38 -77.34
CA GLU A 24 -8.62 -67.72 -75.99
C GLU A 24 -8.08 -66.72 -74.97
N ASP A 25 -6.78 -66.42 -75.01
CA ASP A 25 -6.15 -65.40 -74.16
C ASP A 25 -6.79 -64.01 -74.37
N ALA A 26 -7.13 -63.65 -75.61
CA ALA A 26 -7.82 -62.40 -75.90
C ALA A 26 -9.25 -62.37 -75.31
N ARG A 27 -9.96 -63.51 -75.33
CA ARG A 27 -11.30 -63.63 -74.71
C ARG A 27 -11.22 -63.54 -73.19
N VAL A 28 -10.30 -64.28 -72.57
CA VAL A 28 -10.08 -64.25 -71.12
C VAL A 28 -9.69 -62.85 -70.65
N ARG A 29 -8.83 -62.13 -71.40
CA ARG A 29 -8.48 -60.74 -71.08
C ARG A 29 -9.66 -59.79 -71.22
N ALA A 30 -10.47 -59.94 -72.27
CA ALA A 30 -11.65 -59.10 -72.47
C ALA A 30 -12.72 -59.33 -71.39
N GLU A 31 -12.93 -60.58 -70.96
CA GLU A 31 -13.81 -60.92 -69.85
C GLU A 31 -13.28 -60.37 -68.51
N ALA A 32 -11.99 -60.54 -68.23
CA ALA A 32 -11.36 -59.98 -67.04
C ALA A 32 -11.45 -58.44 -66.99
N GLU A 33 -11.27 -57.76 -68.13
CA GLU A 33 -11.42 -56.30 -68.21
C GLU A 33 -12.88 -55.86 -68.00
N ALA A 34 -13.85 -56.61 -68.52
CA ALA A 34 -15.27 -56.33 -68.31
C ALA A 34 -15.66 -56.48 -66.83
N ASP A 35 -15.15 -57.51 -66.15
CA ASP A 35 -15.39 -57.73 -64.72
C ASP A 35 -14.73 -56.68 -63.83
N LEU A 36 -13.50 -56.25 -64.16
CA LEU A 36 -12.85 -55.13 -63.48
C LEU A 36 -13.67 -53.84 -63.61
N ARG A 37 -14.19 -53.53 -64.80
CA ARG A 37 -15.05 -52.36 -65.01
C ARG A 37 -16.35 -52.44 -64.20
N ARG A 38 -16.95 -53.62 -64.05
CA ARG A 38 -18.13 -53.81 -63.19
C ARG A 38 -17.81 -53.55 -61.73
N LEU A 39 -16.69 -54.07 -61.24
CA LEU A 39 -16.23 -53.84 -59.87
C LEU A 39 -15.94 -52.37 -59.59
N ASP A 40 -15.34 -51.65 -60.55
CA ASP A 40 -15.08 -50.21 -60.42
C ASP A 40 -16.37 -49.39 -60.36
N ILE A 41 -17.37 -49.72 -61.20
CA ILE A 41 -18.68 -49.06 -61.17
C ILE A 41 -19.40 -49.29 -59.83
N GLU A 42 -19.37 -50.53 -59.31
CA GLU A 42 -19.95 -50.86 -58.01
C GLU A 42 -19.22 -50.15 -56.85
N ALA A 43 -17.89 -50.08 -56.92
CA ALA A 43 -17.08 -49.37 -55.93
C ALA A 43 -17.38 -47.86 -55.94
N GLU A 44 -17.52 -47.26 -57.12
CA GLU A 44 -17.87 -45.84 -57.25
C GLU A 44 -19.30 -45.56 -56.76
N ALA A 45 -20.27 -46.44 -57.06
CA ALA A 45 -21.62 -46.32 -56.55
C ALA A 45 -21.67 -46.35 -55.02
N LYS A 46 -20.92 -47.27 -54.38
CA LYS A 46 -20.82 -47.35 -52.91
C LYS A 46 -20.17 -46.12 -52.30
N ARG A 47 -19.16 -45.54 -52.95
CA ARG A 47 -18.54 -44.28 -52.49
C ARG A 47 -19.53 -43.11 -52.53
N ARG A 48 -20.29 -42.97 -53.63
CA ARG A 48 -21.30 -41.93 -53.77
C ARG A 48 -22.44 -42.08 -52.75
N GLU A 49 -22.81 -43.30 -52.39
CA GLU A 49 -23.79 -43.55 -51.34
C GLU A 49 -23.25 -43.19 -49.95
N ALA A 50 -22.02 -43.59 -49.65
CA ALA A 50 -21.33 -43.20 -48.41
C ALA A 50 -21.21 -41.68 -48.27
N ASP A 51 -20.81 -40.98 -49.34
CA ASP A 51 -20.70 -39.51 -49.36
C ASP A 51 -22.06 -38.83 -49.10
N ARG A 52 -23.17 -39.40 -49.60
CA ARG A 52 -24.52 -38.89 -49.34
C ARG A 52 -24.95 -39.08 -47.90
N LEU A 53 -24.65 -40.24 -47.31
CA LEU A 53 -24.95 -40.51 -45.91
C LEU A 53 -24.13 -39.61 -44.98
N ASP A 54 -22.85 -39.42 -45.27
CA ASP A 54 -21.98 -38.52 -44.52
C ASP A 54 -22.42 -37.05 -44.64
N ALA A 55 -22.83 -36.62 -45.84
CA ALA A 55 -23.37 -35.27 -46.03
C ALA A 55 -24.68 -35.05 -45.26
N ALA A 56 -25.58 -36.04 -45.24
CA ALA A 56 -26.82 -35.99 -44.46
C ALA A 56 -26.53 -35.95 -42.96
N ALA A 57 -25.63 -36.80 -42.45
CA ALA A 57 -25.23 -36.83 -41.04
C ALA A 57 -24.59 -35.49 -40.60
N ARG A 58 -23.76 -34.88 -41.45
CA ARG A 58 -23.17 -33.55 -41.18
C ARG A 58 -24.23 -32.45 -41.14
N ALA A 59 -25.22 -32.50 -42.04
CA ALA A 59 -26.30 -31.52 -42.07
C ALA A 59 -27.18 -31.60 -40.80
N GLU A 60 -27.50 -32.81 -40.33
CA GLU A 60 -28.24 -33.00 -39.07
C GLU A 60 -27.43 -32.58 -37.85
N ALA A 61 -26.14 -32.93 -37.80
CA ALA A 61 -25.25 -32.50 -36.72
C ALA A 61 -25.12 -30.97 -36.65
N ALA A 62 -25.07 -30.30 -37.81
CA ALA A 62 -25.03 -28.84 -37.88
C ALA A 62 -26.33 -28.21 -37.32
N ARG A 63 -27.50 -28.73 -37.69
CA ARG A 63 -28.80 -28.26 -37.16
C ARG A 63 -28.90 -28.45 -35.64
N ALA A 64 -28.49 -29.62 -35.13
CA ALA A 64 -28.47 -29.89 -33.70
C ALA A 64 -27.51 -28.95 -32.94
N ALA A 65 -26.35 -28.63 -33.53
CA ALA A 65 -25.40 -27.69 -32.94
C ALA A 65 -25.94 -26.25 -32.92
N GLU A 66 -26.67 -25.81 -33.95
CA GLU A 66 -27.32 -24.51 -33.99
C GLU A 66 -28.43 -24.39 -32.94
N GLU A 67 -29.26 -25.42 -32.78
CA GLU A 67 -30.30 -25.44 -31.75
C GLU A 67 -29.71 -25.39 -30.33
N LEU A 68 -28.62 -26.12 -30.07
CA LEU A 68 -27.92 -26.08 -28.79
C LEU A 68 -27.34 -24.69 -28.50
N LYS A 69 -26.74 -24.03 -29.51
CA LYS A 69 -26.25 -22.65 -29.36
C LYS A 69 -27.38 -21.66 -29.08
N ALA A 70 -28.51 -21.79 -29.78
CA ALA A 70 -29.67 -20.94 -29.55
C ALA A 70 -30.21 -21.07 -28.12
N ARG A 71 -30.30 -22.31 -27.59
CA ARG A 71 -30.72 -22.56 -26.20
C ARG A 71 -29.74 -21.96 -25.18
N GLN A 72 -28.44 -22.17 -25.38
CA GLN A 72 -27.41 -21.60 -24.50
C GLN A 72 -27.43 -20.06 -24.50
N ASP A 73 -27.66 -19.43 -25.64
CA ASP A 73 -27.75 -17.98 -25.73
C ASP A 73 -29.01 -17.43 -25.04
N THR A 74 -30.15 -18.13 -25.11
CA THR A 74 -31.34 -17.76 -24.35
C THR A 74 -31.10 -17.86 -22.83
N GLU A 75 -30.50 -18.96 -22.37
CA GLU A 75 -30.18 -19.14 -20.94
C GLU A 75 -29.19 -18.09 -20.43
N ARG A 76 -28.15 -17.77 -21.22
CA ARG A 76 -27.20 -16.69 -20.88
C ARG A 76 -27.88 -15.33 -20.77
N ARG A 77 -28.81 -15.02 -21.67
CA ARG A 77 -29.57 -13.76 -21.63
C ARG A 77 -30.45 -13.68 -20.39
N GLU A 78 -31.08 -14.78 -19.99
CA GLU A 78 -31.90 -14.85 -18.77
C GLU A 78 -31.04 -14.72 -17.52
N GLN A 79 -29.92 -15.43 -17.42
CA GLN A 79 -28.97 -15.31 -16.32
C GLN A 79 -28.42 -13.88 -16.21
N GLN A 80 -28.10 -13.23 -17.33
CA GLN A 80 -27.66 -11.83 -17.33
C GLN A 80 -28.76 -10.87 -16.87
N ARG A 81 -30.03 -11.11 -17.22
CA ARG A 81 -31.16 -10.31 -16.74
C ARG A 81 -31.35 -10.48 -15.23
N LEU A 82 -31.30 -11.70 -14.71
CA LEU A 82 -31.39 -11.97 -13.27
C LEU A 82 -30.22 -11.35 -12.50
N ALA A 83 -28.99 -11.46 -13.03
CA ALA A 83 -27.81 -10.83 -12.43
C ALA A 83 -27.91 -9.30 -12.41
N LYS A 84 -28.42 -8.67 -13.48
CA LYS A 84 -28.67 -7.22 -13.52
C LYS A 84 -29.72 -6.80 -12.50
N LEU A 85 -30.83 -7.53 -12.41
CA LEU A 85 -31.89 -7.26 -11.43
C LEU A 85 -31.38 -7.40 -9.98
N ALA A 86 -30.53 -8.39 -9.70
CA ALA A 86 -29.90 -8.56 -8.39
C ALA A 86 -28.94 -7.38 -8.08
N ALA A 87 -28.07 -7.03 -9.03
CA ALA A 87 -27.15 -5.90 -8.88
C ALA A 87 -27.88 -4.56 -8.70
N ASP A 88 -28.99 -4.33 -9.41
CA ASP A 88 -29.79 -3.12 -9.26
C ASP A 88 -30.53 -3.08 -7.92
N LYS A 89 -31.03 -4.23 -7.43
CA LYS A 89 -31.58 -4.35 -6.07
C LYS A 89 -30.54 -4.04 -5.00
N GLU A 90 -29.31 -4.54 -5.14
CA GLU A 90 -28.22 -4.22 -4.20
C GLU A 90 -27.83 -2.74 -4.25
N ARG A 91 -27.71 -2.17 -5.45
CA ARG A 91 -27.44 -0.73 -5.63
C ARG A 91 -28.55 0.14 -5.03
N ALA A 92 -29.81 -0.26 -5.19
CA ALA A 92 -30.94 0.44 -4.59
C ALA A 92 -30.89 0.37 -3.05
N LYS A 93 -30.60 -0.82 -2.48
CA LYS A 93 -30.42 -0.99 -1.02
C LYS A 93 -29.24 -0.16 -0.50
N ALA A 94 -28.10 -0.15 -1.20
CA ALA A 94 -26.93 0.65 -0.81
C ALA A 94 -27.22 2.17 -0.87
N LYS A 95 -27.91 2.64 -1.91
CA LYS A 95 -28.36 4.04 -2.01
C LYS A 95 -29.36 4.41 -0.92
N ALA A 96 -30.29 3.52 -0.59
CA ALA A 96 -31.25 3.73 0.48
C ALA A 96 -30.56 3.82 1.85
N LYS A 97 -29.62 2.91 2.15
CA LYS A 97 -28.79 2.97 3.37
C LYS A 97 -27.98 4.27 3.46
N ALA A 98 -27.30 4.66 2.38
CA ALA A 98 -26.55 5.91 2.34
C ALA A 98 -27.43 7.15 2.53
N ARG A 99 -28.66 7.14 2.01
CA ARG A 99 -29.64 8.22 2.25
C ARG A 99 -30.15 8.22 3.69
N ALA A 100 -30.41 7.06 4.27
CA ALA A 100 -30.80 6.91 5.66
C ALA A 100 -29.70 7.41 6.61
N GLU A 101 -28.44 7.00 6.41
CA GLU A 101 -27.29 7.48 7.19
C GLU A 101 -27.11 9.01 7.07
N ARG A 102 -27.31 9.58 5.88
CA ARG A 102 -27.26 11.04 5.70
C ARG A 102 -28.39 11.74 6.46
N ARG A 103 -29.60 11.18 6.45
CA ARG A 103 -30.74 11.72 7.21
C ARG A 103 -30.51 11.59 8.70
N GLU A 104 -29.96 10.47 9.16
CA GLU A 104 -29.62 10.25 10.56
C GLU A 104 -28.51 11.19 11.02
N ARG A 105 -27.44 11.39 10.24
CA ARG A 105 -26.41 12.39 10.54
C ARG A 105 -26.97 13.80 10.61
N ARG A 106 -27.88 14.17 9.70
CA ARG A 106 -28.56 15.48 9.72
C ARG A 106 -29.49 15.60 10.93
N ALA A 107 -30.27 14.57 11.23
CA ALA A 107 -31.16 14.55 12.39
C ALA A 107 -30.38 14.59 13.71
N ALA A 108 -29.28 13.84 13.81
CA ALA A 108 -28.36 13.87 14.95
C ALA A 108 -27.71 15.25 15.08
N ALA A 109 -27.28 15.86 13.98
CA ALA A 109 -26.75 17.22 14.00
C ALA A 109 -27.80 18.24 14.48
N VAL A 110 -29.04 18.16 13.98
CA VAL A 110 -30.14 19.06 14.39
C VAL A 110 -30.56 18.80 15.84
N LYS A 111 -30.62 17.54 16.29
CA LYS A 111 -30.91 17.20 17.70
C LYS A 111 -29.79 17.59 18.66
N ALA A 112 -28.55 17.64 18.18
CA ALA A 112 -27.41 18.12 18.95
C ALA A 112 -27.41 19.64 19.11
N VAL A 113 -28.13 20.40 18.26
CA VAL A 113 -28.22 21.86 18.38
C VAL A 113 -28.75 22.30 19.75
N PRO A 114 -29.91 21.84 20.25
CA PRO A 114 -30.40 22.28 21.57
C PRO A 114 -29.51 21.83 22.74
N ALA A 115 -28.91 20.64 22.68
CA ALA A 115 -27.95 20.19 23.70
C ALA A 115 -26.67 21.06 23.68
N TRP A 116 -26.15 21.37 22.49
CA TRP A 116 -25.03 22.29 22.31
C TRP A 116 -25.37 23.70 22.77
N LEU A 117 -26.58 24.19 22.49
CA LEU A 117 -27.05 25.48 22.99
C LEU A 117 -27.17 25.48 24.51
N ALA A 118 -27.61 24.38 25.13
CA ALA A 118 -27.69 24.26 26.59
C ALA A 118 -26.29 24.22 27.24
N GLU A 119 -25.33 23.51 26.62
CA GLU A 119 -23.92 23.48 27.05
C GLU A 119 -23.18 24.80 26.79
N HIS A 120 -23.70 25.63 25.89
CA HIS A 120 -23.10 26.89 25.48
C HIS A 120 -24.09 28.05 25.50
N LEU A 121 -24.93 28.12 26.54
CA LEU A 121 -25.91 29.20 26.71
C LEU A 121 -25.24 30.57 26.67
N ASP A 122 -24.07 30.71 27.29
CA ASP A 122 -23.27 31.95 27.27
C ASP A 122 -22.88 32.37 25.84
N LEU A 123 -22.56 31.38 25.00
CA LEU A 123 -22.17 31.59 23.61
C LEU A 123 -23.39 31.96 22.77
N ALA A 124 -24.51 31.26 22.94
CA ALA A 124 -25.77 31.54 22.26
C ALA A 124 -26.31 32.93 22.64
N ALA A 125 -26.27 33.30 23.92
CA ALA A 125 -26.63 34.63 24.39
C ALA A 125 -25.76 35.71 23.76
N ALA A 126 -24.43 35.50 23.68
CA ALA A 126 -23.54 36.42 23.00
C ALA A 126 -23.85 36.54 21.50
N LEU A 127 -24.16 35.43 20.81
CA LEU A 127 -24.58 35.44 19.39
C LEU A 127 -25.87 36.22 19.19
N VAL A 128 -26.85 36.06 20.08
CA VAL A 128 -28.14 36.79 20.01
C VAL A 128 -27.92 38.28 20.23
N VAL A 129 -27.17 38.67 21.27
CA VAL A 129 -26.84 40.08 21.53
C VAL A 129 -26.11 40.71 20.34
N MET A 130 -25.15 40.00 19.74
CA MET A 130 -24.47 40.44 18.52
C MET A 130 -25.42 40.54 17.31
N GLY A 131 -26.30 39.55 17.10
CA GLY A 131 -27.28 39.59 16.02
C GLY A 131 -28.24 40.79 16.16
N CYS A 132 -28.68 41.07 17.39
CA CYS A 132 -29.53 42.21 17.71
C CYS A 132 -28.83 43.56 17.51
N SER A 133 -27.50 43.66 17.62
CA SER A 133 -26.78 44.91 17.32
C SER A 133 -26.50 45.10 15.82
N ILE A 134 -26.32 44.01 15.07
CA ILE A 134 -26.02 44.06 13.63
C ILE A 134 -27.24 44.52 12.83
N ILE A 135 -28.44 44.01 13.16
CA ILE A 135 -29.65 44.30 12.36
C ILE A 135 -29.97 45.81 12.30
N PRO A 136 -30.02 46.56 13.42
CA PRO A 136 -30.24 48.01 13.38
C PRO A 136 -29.13 48.77 12.66
N ALA A 137 -27.87 48.34 12.80
CA ALA A 137 -26.73 48.95 12.11
C ALA A 137 -26.84 48.80 10.58
N LEU A 138 -27.23 47.62 10.10
CA LEU A 138 -27.46 47.38 8.67
C LEU A 138 -28.62 48.23 8.13
N ILE A 139 -29.72 48.34 8.88
CA ILE A 139 -30.87 49.17 8.50
C ILE A 139 -30.46 50.66 8.46
N SER A 140 -29.74 51.13 9.48
CA SER A 140 -29.27 52.51 9.58
C SER A 140 -28.27 52.86 8.46
N GLN A 141 -27.33 51.96 8.14
CA GLN A 141 -26.36 52.18 7.08
C GLN A 141 -27.01 52.13 5.69
N ALA A 142 -27.97 51.21 5.47
CA ALA A 142 -28.73 51.17 4.23
C ALA A 142 -29.53 52.48 4.01
N ALA A 143 -30.12 53.02 5.07
CA ALA A 143 -30.84 54.29 5.03
C ALA A 143 -29.91 55.52 4.87
N SER A 144 -28.72 55.50 5.45
CA SER A 144 -27.75 56.60 5.29
C SER A 144 -27.08 56.61 3.92
N LEU A 145 -26.80 55.43 3.36
CA LEU A 145 -26.08 55.32 2.09
C LEU A 145 -26.99 55.57 0.89
N SER A 146 -28.31 55.45 1.03
CA SER A 146 -29.25 55.91 0.00
C SER A 146 -29.13 57.41 -0.27
N ASP A 147 -28.72 58.21 0.71
CA ASP A 147 -28.63 59.68 0.58
C ASP A 147 -27.29 60.16 0.01
N THR A 148 -26.26 59.30 0.00
CA THR A 148 -24.91 59.66 -0.50
C THR A 148 -24.81 59.78 -2.03
N GLY A 149 -25.88 59.48 -2.77
CA GLY A 149 -25.90 59.52 -4.24
C GLY A 149 -25.04 58.44 -4.93
N ILE A 150 -24.39 57.56 -4.17
CA ILE A 150 -23.65 56.39 -4.69
C ILE A 150 -24.60 55.40 -5.36
N THR A 151 -25.76 55.17 -4.75
CA THR A 151 -26.87 54.39 -5.31
C THR A 151 -27.42 55.04 -6.58
N SER A 152 -27.50 56.37 -6.63
CA SER A 152 -27.98 57.11 -7.81
C SER A 152 -26.97 57.11 -8.95
N SER A 153 -25.67 57.19 -8.66
CA SER A 153 -24.61 57.26 -9.68
C SER A 153 -24.19 55.89 -10.22
N MET A 154 -24.16 54.85 -9.39
CA MET A 154 -23.77 53.48 -9.79
C MET A 154 -24.96 52.52 -9.91
N GLY A 155 -26.19 53.00 -9.73
CA GLY A 155 -27.41 52.19 -9.80
C GLY A 155 -27.39 51.01 -8.83
N TRP A 156 -27.82 49.84 -9.33
CA TRP A 156 -27.87 48.60 -8.54
C TRP A 156 -26.50 48.17 -7.99
N ALA A 157 -25.41 48.47 -8.71
CA ALA A 157 -24.05 48.10 -8.29
C ALA A 157 -23.61 48.92 -7.07
N GLY A 158 -23.99 50.20 -7.00
CA GLY A 158 -23.77 51.05 -5.83
C GLY A 158 -24.52 50.51 -4.61
N GLY A 159 -25.79 50.12 -4.78
CA GLY A 159 -26.59 49.50 -3.72
C GLY A 159 -26.00 48.17 -3.22
N LEU A 160 -25.48 47.33 -4.12
CA LEU A 160 -24.80 46.10 -3.74
C LEU A 160 -23.53 46.38 -2.93
N LEU A 161 -22.72 47.36 -3.37
CA LEU A 161 -21.45 47.70 -2.71
C LEU A 161 -21.69 48.24 -1.30
N VAL A 162 -22.70 49.11 -1.16
CA VAL A 162 -23.23 49.61 0.12
C VAL A 162 -23.66 48.47 1.05
N ALA A 163 -24.34 47.46 0.53
CA ALA A 163 -24.77 46.31 1.33
C ALA A 163 -23.63 45.33 1.65
N LEU A 164 -22.65 45.18 0.76
CA LEU A 164 -21.56 44.22 0.92
C LEU A 164 -20.51 44.69 1.92
N LEU A 165 -20.30 46.00 2.04
CA LEU A 165 -19.21 46.57 2.83
C LEU A 165 -19.37 46.27 4.35
N PRO A 166 -20.56 46.42 4.96
CA PRO A 166 -20.80 45.98 6.33
C PRO A 166 -20.68 44.46 6.46
N VAL A 167 -21.22 43.71 5.50
CA VAL A 167 -21.12 42.24 5.48
C VAL A 167 -19.67 41.78 5.46
N MET A 168 -18.79 42.43 4.71
CA MET A 168 -17.36 42.08 4.67
C MET A 168 -16.66 42.35 6.00
N LEU A 169 -16.93 43.50 6.64
CA LEU A 169 -16.36 43.83 7.94
C LEU A 169 -16.85 42.87 9.04
N GLU A 170 -18.14 42.56 9.03
CA GLU A 170 -18.72 41.58 9.95
C GLU A 170 -18.17 40.18 9.67
N CYS A 171 -18.20 39.70 8.42
CA CYS A 171 -17.71 38.37 8.05
C CYS A 171 -16.22 38.18 8.35
N SER A 172 -15.41 39.23 8.26
CA SER A 172 -13.99 39.16 8.63
C SER A 172 -13.79 39.05 10.14
N ALA A 173 -14.57 39.75 10.95
CA ALA A 173 -14.61 39.56 12.40
C ALA A 173 -15.08 38.13 12.78
N TRP A 174 -16.12 37.61 12.11
CA TRP A 174 -16.59 36.22 12.28
C TRP A 174 -15.53 35.20 11.88
N ALA A 175 -14.86 35.40 10.75
CA ALA A 175 -13.79 34.53 10.28
C ALA A 175 -12.62 34.51 11.26
N ALA A 176 -12.25 35.66 11.82
CA ALA A 176 -11.21 35.76 12.84
C ALA A 176 -11.61 35.05 14.14
N THR A 177 -12.87 35.22 14.59
CA THR A 177 -13.41 34.56 15.80
C THR A 177 -13.51 33.04 15.61
N ALA A 178 -13.96 32.58 14.45
CA ALA A 178 -13.97 31.16 14.09
C ALA A 178 -12.54 30.59 13.97
N GLY A 179 -11.61 31.39 13.44
CA GLY A 179 -10.19 31.08 13.39
C GLY A 179 -9.58 30.90 14.79
N GLU A 180 -9.93 31.77 15.73
CA GLU A 180 -9.55 31.65 17.13
C GLU A 180 -10.07 30.35 17.74
N ALA A 181 -11.38 30.07 17.61
CA ALA A 181 -11.98 28.84 18.12
C ALA A 181 -11.31 27.57 17.54
N LYS A 182 -11.00 27.59 16.24
CA LYS A 182 -10.28 26.50 15.57
C LYS A 182 -8.83 26.38 16.05
N ALA A 183 -8.14 27.49 16.25
CA ALA A 183 -6.78 27.51 16.77
C ALA A 183 -6.72 26.94 18.20
N MET A 184 -7.66 27.31 19.05
CA MET A 184 -7.82 26.77 20.40
C MET A 184 -8.06 25.27 20.38
N LYS A 185 -9.01 24.79 19.55
CA LYS A 185 -9.26 23.35 19.38
C LYS A 185 -8.03 22.59 18.86
N SER A 186 -7.22 23.23 18.04
CA SER A 186 -5.98 22.67 17.49
C SER A 186 -4.76 22.85 18.41
N ARG A 187 -4.94 23.33 19.65
CA ARG A 187 -3.87 23.64 20.61
C ARG A 187 -2.80 24.59 20.06
N ARG A 188 -3.19 25.50 19.15
CA ARG A 188 -2.33 26.57 18.62
C ARG A 188 -2.57 27.87 19.40
N SER A 189 -1.62 28.79 19.35
CA SER A 189 -1.76 30.10 20.00
C SER A 189 -2.94 30.88 19.39
N PRO A 190 -3.93 31.32 20.20
CA PRO A 190 -5.06 32.12 19.72
C PRO A 190 -4.72 33.60 19.51
N TRP A 191 -3.55 34.04 20.00
CA TRP A 191 -3.16 35.46 20.07
C TRP A 191 -3.22 36.22 18.73
N PRO A 192 -2.74 35.66 17.60
CA PRO A 192 -2.83 36.35 16.31
C PRO A 192 -4.27 36.65 15.89
N TYR A 193 -5.20 35.72 16.18
CA TYR A 193 -6.62 35.90 15.88
C TYR A 193 -7.25 36.95 16.80
N ARG A 194 -6.85 37.01 18.07
CA ARG A 194 -7.31 38.05 19.00
C ARG A 194 -6.90 39.44 18.56
N ILE A 195 -5.64 39.62 18.17
CA ILE A 195 -5.16 40.91 17.62
C ILE A 195 -6.04 41.28 16.42
N ALA A 196 -6.23 40.36 15.47
CA ALA A 196 -7.05 40.62 14.28
C ALA A 196 -8.49 41.02 14.65
N VAL A 197 -9.14 40.28 15.57
CA VAL A 197 -10.49 40.60 16.06
C VAL A 197 -10.54 42.01 16.66
N TYR A 198 -9.60 42.37 17.53
CA TYR A 198 -9.58 43.71 18.12
C TYR A 198 -9.27 44.81 17.10
N VAL A 199 -8.40 44.56 16.13
CA VAL A 199 -8.12 45.51 15.04
C VAL A 199 -9.38 45.78 14.22
N PHE A 200 -10.12 44.73 13.84
CA PHE A 200 -11.38 44.89 13.10
C PHE A 200 -12.46 45.56 13.97
N ALA A 201 -12.55 45.20 15.26
CA ALA A 201 -13.47 45.82 16.20
C ALA A 201 -13.20 47.32 16.37
N SER A 202 -11.93 47.71 16.50
CA SER A 202 -11.52 49.12 16.62
C SER A 202 -11.79 49.90 15.34
N LEU A 203 -11.56 49.28 14.17
CA LEU A 203 -11.88 49.91 12.88
C LEU A 203 -13.40 50.11 12.73
N ALA A 204 -14.20 49.11 13.07
CA ALA A 204 -15.66 49.20 13.06
C ALA A 204 -16.16 50.26 14.06
N ALA A 205 -15.60 50.29 15.26
CA ALA A 205 -15.94 51.29 16.28
C ALA A 205 -15.64 52.72 15.80
N TRP A 206 -14.51 52.93 15.12
CA TRP A 206 -14.15 54.23 14.55
C TRP A 206 -15.11 54.68 13.45
N ILE A 207 -15.47 53.76 12.53
CA ILE A 207 -16.46 54.03 11.47
C ILE A 207 -17.82 54.36 12.08
N ASN A 208 -18.25 53.59 13.08
CA ASN A 208 -19.53 53.78 13.78
C ASN A 208 -19.57 55.07 14.60
N TRP A 209 -18.44 55.49 15.17
CA TRP A 209 -18.30 56.78 15.84
C TRP A 209 -18.49 57.95 14.87
N GLN A 210 -17.77 57.92 13.74
CA GLN A 210 -17.88 58.92 12.66
C GLN A 210 -19.30 58.99 12.11
N HIS A 211 -19.91 57.82 11.88
CA HIS A 211 -21.29 57.73 11.41
C HIS A 211 -22.27 58.34 12.42
N GLY A 212 -22.14 58.01 13.71
CA GLY A 212 -23.00 58.57 14.75
C GLY A 212 -22.84 60.09 14.93
N GLN A 213 -21.63 60.63 14.74
CA GLN A 213 -21.41 62.08 14.73
C GLN A 213 -22.15 62.76 13.58
N ASN A 214 -22.06 62.19 12.37
CA ASN A 214 -22.73 62.74 11.20
C ASN A 214 -24.25 62.65 11.29
N VAL A 215 -24.79 61.56 11.84
CA VAL A 215 -26.25 61.35 11.95
C VAL A 215 -26.87 62.12 13.12
N GLY A 216 -26.16 62.23 14.26
CA GLY A 216 -26.69 62.88 15.46
C GLY A 216 -26.58 64.41 15.48
N GLY A 217 -25.90 65.01 14.50
CA GLY A 217 -25.63 66.45 14.44
C GLY A 217 -24.86 66.99 15.67
N ASP A 218 -24.82 68.32 15.82
CA ASP A 218 -24.03 68.95 16.90
C ASP A 218 -24.53 68.61 18.31
N GLN A 219 -25.83 68.35 18.46
CA GLN A 219 -26.45 68.11 19.77
C GLN A 219 -26.27 66.68 20.27
N TYR A 220 -26.41 65.67 19.40
CA TYR A 220 -26.41 64.26 19.80
C TYR A 220 -25.30 63.43 19.15
N GLY A 221 -24.52 64.00 18.23
CA GLY A 221 -23.52 63.27 17.45
C GLY A 221 -22.47 62.59 18.31
N THR A 222 -21.95 63.28 19.33
CA THR A 222 -20.94 62.72 20.23
C THR A 222 -21.50 61.55 21.05
N LEU A 223 -22.72 61.68 21.57
CA LEU A 223 -23.37 60.64 22.36
C LEU A 223 -23.69 59.41 21.50
N LEU A 224 -24.35 59.63 20.36
CA LEU A 224 -24.75 58.57 19.44
C LEU A 224 -23.53 57.83 18.88
N GLY A 225 -22.51 58.57 18.44
CA GLY A 225 -21.25 58.01 17.97
C GLY A 225 -20.54 57.18 19.05
N SER A 226 -20.53 57.64 20.30
CA SER A 226 -19.91 56.89 21.41
C SER A 226 -20.63 55.57 21.68
N VAL A 227 -21.96 55.56 21.67
CA VAL A 227 -22.76 54.34 21.87
C VAL A 227 -22.56 53.34 20.73
N LEU A 228 -22.54 53.81 19.47
CA LEU A 228 -22.29 52.95 18.30
C LEU A 228 -20.85 52.41 18.26
N ALA A 229 -19.87 53.21 18.72
CA ALA A 229 -18.50 52.73 18.86
C ALA A 229 -18.39 51.66 19.95
N ALA A 230 -19.01 51.91 21.11
CA ALA A 230 -19.02 50.97 22.22
C ALA A 230 -19.71 49.65 21.85
N SER A 231 -20.83 49.69 21.11
CA SER A 231 -21.53 48.48 20.65
C SER A 231 -20.70 47.61 19.72
N SER A 232 -19.65 48.15 19.10
CA SER A 232 -18.71 47.39 18.24
C SER A 232 -17.66 46.64 19.06
N VAL A 233 -17.27 47.16 20.22
CA VAL A 233 -16.16 46.60 21.04
C VAL A 233 -16.68 45.73 22.18
N VAL A 234 -17.78 46.14 22.84
CA VAL A 234 -18.30 45.48 24.05
C VAL A 234 -18.68 44.02 23.82
N PRO A 235 -19.41 43.62 22.76
CA PRO A 235 -19.76 42.22 22.54
C PRO A 235 -18.52 41.32 22.37
N ILE A 236 -17.48 41.84 21.71
CA ILE A 236 -16.21 41.15 21.52
C ILE A 236 -15.46 41.01 22.85
N ALA A 237 -15.45 42.05 23.68
CA ALA A 237 -14.84 41.99 25.01
C ALA A 237 -15.56 40.99 25.93
N VAL A 238 -16.90 40.99 25.94
CA VAL A 238 -17.73 40.03 26.69
C VAL A 238 -17.46 38.61 26.19
N TRP A 239 -17.39 38.40 24.88
CA TRP A 239 -17.04 37.10 24.30
C TRP A 239 -15.67 36.60 24.78
N GLN A 240 -14.64 37.46 24.74
CA GLN A 240 -13.31 37.10 25.22
C GLN A 240 -13.31 36.78 26.72
N LEU A 241 -14.10 37.49 27.53
CA LEU A 241 -14.23 37.21 28.96
C LEU A 241 -14.81 35.81 29.22
N VAL A 242 -15.85 35.42 28.49
CA VAL A 242 -16.42 34.06 28.54
C VAL A 242 -15.38 33.02 28.12
N GLN A 243 -14.60 33.29 27.07
CA GLN A 243 -13.53 32.38 26.63
C GLN A 243 -12.38 32.26 27.64
N VAL A 244 -12.05 33.34 28.36
CA VAL A 244 -11.02 33.33 29.41
C VAL A 244 -11.40 32.37 30.54
N GLY A 245 -12.68 32.28 30.91
CA GLY A 245 -13.18 31.29 31.88
C GLY A 245 -12.84 29.85 31.46
N ARG A 246 -13.17 29.49 30.21
CA ARG A 246 -12.91 28.15 29.62
C ARG A 246 -11.42 27.86 29.47
N HIS A 247 -10.58 28.88 29.31
CA HIS A 247 -9.13 28.70 29.23
C HIS A 247 -8.48 28.25 30.52
N ARG A 248 -9.07 28.55 31.69
CA ARG A 248 -8.50 28.11 32.98
C ARG A 248 -8.59 26.59 33.09
N GLU A 249 -9.75 26.03 32.78
CA GLU A 249 -9.98 24.58 32.76
C GLU A 249 -9.02 23.86 31.80
N PHE A 250 -8.85 24.38 30.58
CA PHE A 250 -7.92 23.80 29.62
C PHE A 250 -6.45 23.90 30.08
N LYS A 251 -6.05 25.02 30.69
CA LYS A 251 -4.70 25.16 31.27
C LYS A 251 -4.49 24.20 32.42
N ASP A 252 -5.50 23.98 33.24
CA ASP A 252 -5.44 23.05 34.37
C ASP A 252 -5.40 21.60 33.88
N GLU A 253 -6.16 21.24 32.85
CA GLU A 253 -6.09 19.94 32.19
C GLU A 253 -4.70 19.69 31.58
N MET A 254 -4.16 20.67 30.85
CA MET A 254 -2.78 20.61 30.33
C MET A 254 -1.74 20.51 31.45
N ARG A 255 -1.95 21.18 32.59
CA ARG A 255 -1.05 21.10 33.74
C ARG A 255 -1.11 19.72 34.38
N ARG A 256 -2.31 19.15 34.55
CA ARG A 256 -2.52 17.78 35.05
C ARG A 256 -1.91 16.74 34.11
N ALA A 257 -2.10 16.88 32.80
CA ALA A 257 -1.48 15.99 31.82
C ALA A 257 0.06 16.06 31.88
N ARG A 258 0.63 17.27 32.00
CA ARG A 258 2.08 17.44 32.17
C ARG A 258 2.60 16.89 33.51
N GLN A 259 1.80 17.00 34.57
CA GLN A 259 2.14 16.40 35.87
C GLN A 259 2.12 14.88 35.76
N HIS A 260 1.07 14.30 35.20
CA HIS A 260 0.98 12.87 34.93
C HIS A 260 2.17 12.35 34.09
N ASP A 261 2.54 13.05 33.01
CA ASP A 261 3.70 12.67 32.18
C ASP A 261 5.02 12.73 32.97
N ARG A 262 5.16 13.70 33.89
CA ARG A 262 6.32 13.79 34.78
C ARG A 262 6.32 12.68 35.82
N ASP A 263 5.16 12.37 36.39
CA ASP A 263 4.99 11.32 37.38
C ASP A 263 5.29 9.95 36.75
N VAL A 264 4.76 9.66 35.55
CA VAL A 264 5.08 8.45 34.76
C VAL A 264 6.58 8.36 34.45
N LYS A 265 7.23 9.48 34.12
CA LYS A 265 8.68 9.49 33.88
C LYS A 265 9.46 9.25 35.18
N ALA A 266 9.04 9.85 36.28
CA ALA A 266 9.67 9.69 37.58
C ALA A 266 9.51 8.26 38.11
N THR A 267 8.33 7.65 37.99
CA THR A 267 8.10 6.25 38.37
C THR A 267 8.93 5.30 37.50
N ARG A 268 9.04 5.57 36.20
CA ARG A 268 9.93 4.82 35.30
C ARG A 268 11.39 4.90 35.73
N GLU A 269 11.89 6.09 36.03
CA GLU A 269 13.27 6.29 36.48
C GLU A 269 13.53 5.63 37.85
N ALA A 270 12.55 5.67 38.76
CA ALA A 270 12.63 4.99 40.05
C ALA A 270 12.72 3.47 39.87
N ARG A 271 11.80 2.87 39.09
CA ARG A 271 11.81 1.43 38.78
C ARG A 271 13.11 0.97 38.13
N GLN A 272 13.66 1.77 37.22
CA GLN A 272 14.94 1.46 36.57
C GLN A 272 16.10 1.43 37.57
N LYS A 273 16.08 2.29 38.60
CA LYS A 273 17.13 2.38 39.62
C LYS A 273 16.98 1.32 40.70
N GLU A 274 15.77 1.09 41.19
CA GLU A 274 15.48 0.20 42.30
C GLU A 274 15.51 -1.27 41.87
N LEU A 275 15.02 -1.59 40.67
CA LEU A 275 14.86 -2.97 40.18
C LEU A 275 15.41 -3.10 38.74
N PRO A 276 16.74 -3.00 38.55
CA PRO A 276 17.35 -2.99 37.21
C PRO A 276 17.15 -4.31 36.46
N GLU A 277 17.10 -5.45 37.16
CA GLU A 277 16.89 -6.78 36.55
C GLU A 277 15.47 -6.93 36.02
N VAL A 278 14.46 -6.57 36.82
CA VAL A 278 13.04 -6.53 36.41
C VAL A 278 12.86 -5.60 35.22
N TRP A 279 13.46 -4.42 35.27
CA TRP A 279 13.40 -3.46 34.18
C TRP A 279 14.02 -3.99 32.87
N ALA A 280 15.16 -4.69 32.96
CA ALA A 280 15.79 -5.31 31.79
C ALA A 280 14.88 -6.39 31.17
N THR A 281 14.25 -7.23 31.99
CA THR A 281 13.27 -8.23 31.53
C THR A 281 12.04 -7.57 30.90
N ALA A 282 11.51 -6.49 31.49
CA ALA A 282 10.38 -5.74 30.93
C ALA A 282 10.70 -5.18 29.53
N VAL A 283 11.91 -4.61 29.36
CA VAL A 283 12.37 -4.11 28.05
C VAL A 283 12.50 -5.26 27.03
N GLN A 284 12.98 -6.43 27.45
CA GLN A 284 13.05 -7.61 26.58
C GLN A 284 11.67 -8.12 26.18
N LEU A 285 10.75 -8.27 27.13
CA LEU A 285 9.36 -8.67 26.88
C LEU A 285 8.69 -7.72 25.88
N ARG A 286 8.86 -6.42 26.07
CA ARG A 286 8.32 -5.41 25.14
C ARG A 286 8.98 -5.46 23.77
N ALA A 287 10.27 -5.77 23.70
CA ALA A 287 10.97 -5.93 22.43
C ALA A 287 10.49 -7.16 21.65
N ILE A 288 10.11 -8.23 22.34
CA ILE A 288 9.59 -9.48 21.77
C ILE A 288 8.13 -9.30 21.31
N ALA A 289 7.24 -8.83 22.19
CA ALA A 289 5.81 -8.65 21.90
C ALA A 289 5.54 -7.51 20.91
N GLY A 290 6.47 -6.55 20.81
CA GLY A 290 6.35 -5.36 20.00
C GLY A 290 5.66 -4.21 20.74
N HIS A 291 6.11 -2.98 20.45
CA HIS A 291 5.75 -1.75 21.19
C HIS A 291 4.26 -1.40 21.19
N HIS A 292 3.45 -2.01 20.31
CA HIS A 292 2.03 -1.74 20.14
C HIS A 292 1.14 -2.75 20.87
N ASN A 293 1.65 -3.95 21.17
CA ASN A 293 0.89 -5.03 21.81
C ASN A 293 1.02 -5.00 23.34
N LEU A 294 2.18 -4.56 23.84
CA LEU A 294 2.46 -4.51 25.27
C LEU A 294 2.89 -3.10 25.69
N THR A 295 2.12 -2.50 26.62
CA THR A 295 2.46 -1.19 27.17
C THR A 295 3.67 -1.29 28.10
N ASP A 296 4.34 -0.18 28.38
CA ASP A 296 5.50 -0.16 29.30
C ASP A 296 5.14 -0.62 30.71
N GLU A 297 3.93 -0.27 31.18
CA GLU A 297 3.41 -0.68 32.49
C GLU A 297 3.12 -2.18 32.53
N ASP A 298 2.44 -2.70 31.52
CA ASP A 298 2.11 -4.14 31.42
C ASP A 298 3.37 -5.00 31.36
N ALA A 299 4.36 -4.58 30.57
CA ALA A 299 5.64 -5.26 30.46
C ALA A 299 6.40 -5.26 31.78
N TRP A 300 6.34 -4.16 32.54
CA TRP A 300 6.96 -4.07 33.85
C TRP A 300 6.24 -4.95 34.88
N HIS A 301 4.91 -4.96 34.92
CA HIS A 301 4.13 -5.83 35.81
C HIS A 301 4.36 -7.32 35.51
N ALA A 302 4.41 -7.70 34.23
CA ALA A 302 4.74 -9.06 33.82
C ALA A 302 6.14 -9.47 34.27
N ALA A 303 7.15 -8.61 34.02
CA ALA A 303 8.51 -8.87 34.46
C ALA A 303 8.61 -8.96 35.98
N TYR A 304 7.90 -8.09 36.71
CA TYR A 304 7.89 -8.07 38.17
C TYR A 304 7.30 -9.36 38.74
N ALA A 305 6.18 -9.84 38.20
CA ALA A 305 5.57 -11.10 38.60
C ALA A 305 6.50 -12.30 38.38
N VAL A 306 7.23 -12.33 37.26
CA VAL A 306 8.23 -13.38 36.97
C VAL A 306 9.37 -13.38 37.97
N HIS A 307 9.85 -12.21 38.39
CA HIS A 307 11.00 -12.10 39.30
C HIS A 307 10.65 -12.29 40.77
N GLU A 308 9.52 -11.75 41.23
CA GLU A 308 9.08 -11.90 42.63
C GLU A 308 8.40 -13.24 42.92
N GLY A 309 8.15 -14.06 41.89
CA GLY A 309 7.44 -15.33 42.04
C GLY A 309 6.01 -15.15 42.56
N ALA A 310 5.44 -13.95 42.38
CA ALA A 310 4.04 -13.70 42.67
C ALA A 310 3.23 -14.61 41.75
N GLY A 311 2.55 -15.61 42.34
CA GLY A 311 1.77 -16.59 41.60
C GLY A 311 0.75 -15.95 40.65
N ASP A 312 0.20 -16.76 39.73
CA ASP A 312 -0.73 -16.37 38.65
C ASP A 312 -1.86 -15.42 39.09
N ASP A 313 -2.18 -15.38 40.38
CA ASP A 313 -3.24 -14.57 41.00
C ASP A 313 -3.06 -13.05 40.93
N VAL A 314 -1.83 -12.54 40.68
CA VAL A 314 -1.54 -11.08 40.66
C VAL A 314 -1.60 -10.47 39.25
N LEU A 315 -1.51 -11.29 38.19
CA LEU A 315 -1.50 -10.81 36.82
C LEU A 315 -2.94 -10.66 36.28
N ASP A 316 -3.22 -9.55 35.57
CA ASP A 316 -4.50 -9.39 34.86
C ASP A 316 -4.72 -10.61 33.93
N PRO A 317 -5.85 -11.32 34.03
CA PRO A 317 -6.14 -12.49 33.19
C PRO A 317 -5.97 -12.24 31.69
N LYS A 318 -6.21 -11.02 31.21
CA LYS A 318 -5.97 -10.68 29.79
C LYS A 318 -4.49 -10.69 29.44
N LEU A 319 -3.64 -10.25 30.36
CA LEU A 319 -2.20 -10.18 30.22
C LEU A 319 -1.59 -11.58 30.26
N LEU A 320 -2.14 -12.47 31.10
CA LEU A 320 -1.83 -13.91 31.10
C LEU A 320 -2.23 -14.58 29.78
N VAL A 321 -3.39 -14.25 29.20
CA VAL A 321 -3.80 -14.78 27.89
C VAL A 321 -2.87 -14.31 26.77
N LEU A 322 -2.47 -13.03 26.77
CA LEU A 322 -1.51 -12.50 25.79
C LEU A 322 -0.13 -13.14 25.93
N LEU A 323 0.38 -13.25 27.17
CA LEU A 323 1.67 -13.87 27.44
C LEU A 323 1.64 -15.37 27.11
N SER A 324 0.59 -16.10 27.47
CA SER A 324 0.49 -17.53 27.19
C SER A 324 0.35 -17.81 25.69
N THR A 325 -0.45 -17.04 24.96
CA THR A 325 -0.59 -17.21 23.51
C THR A 325 0.68 -16.85 22.75
N GLU A 326 1.36 -15.76 23.10
CA GLU A 326 2.64 -15.41 22.49
C GLU A 326 3.79 -16.33 22.93
N LEU A 327 3.85 -16.76 24.20
CA LEU A 327 4.88 -17.71 24.65
C LEU A 327 4.69 -19.09 24.01
N ILE A 328 3.45 -19.55 23.84
CA ILE A 328 3.15 -20.78 23.10
C ILE A 328 3.53 -20.61 21.62
N GLY A 329 3.22 -19.46 21.01
CA GLY A 329 3.62 -19.15 19.64
C GLY A 329 5.14 -19.09 19.45
N LEU A 330 5.86 -18.43 20.36
CA LEU A 330 7.32 -18.33 20.34
C LEU A 330 7.99 -19.67 20.60
N ARG A 331 7.40 -20.52 21.45
CA ARG A 331 7.87 -21.89 21.66
C ARG A 331 7.67 -22.74 20.40
N ALA A 332 6.50 -22.67 19.76
CA ALA A 332 6.24 -23.37 18.50
C ALA A 332 7.20 -22.91 17.39
N ASP A 333 7.40 -21.61 17.24
CA ASP A 333 8.36 -21.04 16.27
C ASP A 333 9.81 -21.46 16.56
N ALA A 334 10.19 -21.59 17.83
CA ALA A 334 11.52 -22.07 18.23
C ALA A 334 11.70 -23.57 17.94
N GLU A 335 10.67 -24.38 18.18
CA GLU A 335 10.65 -25.81 17.85
C GLU A 335 10.71 -26.04 16.33
N ASP A 336 10.02 -25.24 15.53
CA ASP A 336 10.08 -25.29 14.05
C ASP A 336 11.47 -24.91 13.51
N ARG A 337 12.10 -23.87 14.08
CA ARG A 337 13.48 -23.50 13.71
C ARG A 337 14.48 -24.58 14.08
N LEU A 338 14.30 -25.25 15.21
CA LEU A 338 15.13 -26.39 15.62
C LEU A 338 14.98 -27.55 14.63
N ALA A 339 13.75 -27.85 14.20
CA ALA A 339 13.47 -28.91 13.23
C ALA A 339 14.16 -28.64 11.87
N LEU A 340 14.16 -27.39 11.38
CA LEU A 340 14.86 -27.00 10.16
C LEU A 340 16.39 -27.20 10.28
N VAL A 341 16.98 -26.80 11.41
CA VAL A 341 18.43 -26.98 11.64
C VAL A 341 18.81 -28.46 11.70
N LEU A 342 17.97 -29.30 12.32
CA LEU A 342 18.19 -30.76 12.35
C LEU A 342 18.05 -31.39 10.96
N ALA A 343 17.09 -30.93 10.15
CA ALA A 343 16.93 -31.36 8.76
C ALA A 343 18.17 -31.00 7.93
N ASP A 344 18.67 -29.77 8.03
CA ASP A 344 19.89 -29.32 7.34
C ASP A 344 21.13 -30.11 7.77
N LEU A 345 21.27 -30.41 9.06
CA LEU A 345 22.35 -31.27 9.57
C LEU A 345 22.25 -32.70 9.05
N SER A 346 21.04 -33.26 8.98
CA SER A 346 20.82 -34.59 8.41
C SER A 346 21.17 -34.65 6.92
N ALA A 347 20.79 -33.63 6.15
CA ALA A 347 21.14 -33.50 4.74
C ALA A 347 22.64 -33.30 4.54
N ALA A 348 23.30 -32.52 5.40
CA ALA A 348 24.76 -32.38 5.39
C ALA A 348 25.46 -33.72 5.69
N ARG A 349 24.92 -34.52 6.61
CA ARG A 349 25.43 -35.87 6.91
C ARG A 349 25.22 -36.82 5.72
N GLY A 350 24.05 -36.78 5.07
CA GLY A 350 23.77 -37.53 3.84
C GLY A 350 24.77 -37.23 2.74
N ARG A 351 25.02 -35.94 2.45
CA ARG A 351 26.02 -35.50 1.46
C ARG A 351 27.43 -35.99 1.79
N ARG A 352 27.81 -36.01 3.07
CA ARG A 352 29.12 -36.57 3.50
C ARG A 352 29.20 -38.07 3.26
N LEU A 353 28.13 -38.81 3.57
CA LEU A 353 28.08 -40.25 3.33
C LEU A 353 28.16 -40.57 1.83
N GLU A 354 27.38 -39.89 0.99
CA GLU A 354 27.45 -40.03 -0.48
C GLU A 354 28.83 -39.70 -1.04
N ALA A 355 29.44 -38.60 -0.59
CA ALA A 355 30.80 -38.24 -0.99
C ALA A 355 31.83 -39.31 -0.59
N SER A 356 31.70 -39.88 0.61
CA SER A 356 32.57 -40.97 1.06
C SER A 356 32.33 -42.27 0.28
N ALA A 357 31.08 -42.62 -0.03
CA ALA A 357 30.74 -43.79 -0.85
C ALA A 357 31.27 -43.67 -2.29
N GLY A 358 31.23 -42.46 -2.87
CA GLY A 358 31.78 -42.17 -4.19
C GLY A 358 33.30 -42.32 -4.27
N LEU A 359 34.02 -42.01 -3.18
CA LEU A 359 35.47 -42.21 -3.09
C LEU A 359 35.84 -43.70 -3.13
N PHE A 360 35.11 -44.58 -2.41
CA PHE A 360 35.40 -46.01 -2.42
C PHE A 360 35.08 -46.70 -3.76
N LYS A 361 34.15 -46.18 -4.54
CA LYS A 361 33.79 -46.78 -5.83
C LYS A 361 34.81 -46.49 -6.94
N LYS A 362 35.52 -45.37 -6.85
CA LYS A 362 36.47 -44.91 -7.89
C LYS A 362 37.81 -45.65 -7.86
N ASP A 363 38.17 -46.27 -6.75
CA ASP A 363 39.43 -47.01 -6.62
C ASP A 363 39.32 -48.50 -6.99
N SER A 364 38.13 -49.01 -7.31
CA SER A 364 37.93 -50.44 -7.63
C SER A 364 38.02 -50.81 -9.12
N GLU A 365 38.09 -49.84 -10.05
CA GLU A 365 38.05 -50.12 -11.50
C GLU A 365 39.33 -49.79 -12.29
N GLY A 366 40.46 -49.49 -11.63
CA GLY A 366 41.67 -49.21 -12.41
C GLY A 366 42.96 -49.11 -11.61
N SER A 367 43.49 -50.24 -11.15
CA SER A 367 44.93 -50.34 -10.90
C SER A 367 45.41 -51.79 -10.81
N VAL A 368 45.57 -52.41 -11.98
CA VAL A 368 46.58 -53.46 -12.17
C VAL A 368 47.66 -52.83 -13.03
N ASN A 369 48.68 -52.24 -12.40
CA ASN A 369 50.06 -52.22 -12.89
C ASN A 369 50.98 -51.57 -11.84
N GLY A 370 52.04 -52.29 -11.52
CA GLY A 370 52.97 -51.96 -10.45
C GLY A 370 54.02 -50.91 -10.79
N ALA A 371 54.54 -50.29 -9.72
CA ALA A 371 55.90 -49.79 -9.54
C ALA A 371 55.92 -49.12 -8.16
N ALA A 372 56.46 -49.76 -7.12
CA ALA A 372 57.87 -49.63 -6.76
C ALA A 372 58.35 -48.17 -6.68
N LYS A 373 58.09 -47.50 -5.55
CA LYS A 373 59.09 -46.77 -4.74
C LYS A 373 58.39 -46.07 -3.58
N GLY A 374 58.94 -46.28 -2.39
CA GLY A 374 58.32 -45.90 -1.13
C GLY A 374 58.15 -44.40 -0.95
N SER A 375 56.98 -44.04 -0.45
CA SER A 375 56.82 -42.93 0.48
C SER A 375 56.03 -43.48 1.65
N ALA A 376 56.73 -43.65 2.78
CA ALA A 376 56.12 -44.04 4.03
C ALA A 376 55.15 -42.92 4.44
N THR A 377 53.85 -43.16 4.27
CA THR A 377 52.83 -42.34 4.92
C THR A 377 53.05 -42.48 6.43
N PRO A 378 53.28 -41.38 7.18
CA PRO A 378 53.41 -41.48 8.63
C PRO A 378 52.11 -42.05 9.21
N PRO A 379 52.18 -42.91 10.24
CA PRO A 379 50.99 -43.47 10.86
C PRO A 379 50.12 -42.32 11.37
N THR A 380 48.87 -42.29 10.95
CA THR A 380 47.86 -41.34 11.44
C THR A 380 47.84 -41.46 12.98
N PRO A 381 48.12 -40.39 13.74
CA PRO A 381 48.14 -40.48 15.18
C PRO A 381 46.75 -40.88 15.68
N VAL A 382 46.70 -42.00 16.40
CA VAL A 382 45.47 -42.54 16.99
C VAL A 382 44.87 -41.46 17.89
N ALA A 383 43.65 -41.03 17.58
CA ALA A 383 42.97 -39.96 18.31
C ALA A 383 42.95 -40.27 19.81
N ARG A 384 43.68 -39.47 20.59
CA ARG A 384 43.77 -39.63 22.04
C ARG A 384 42.44 -39.20 22.64
N ARG A 385 41.67 -40.16 23.16
CA ARG A 385 40.46 -39.89 23.93
C ARG A 385 40.86 -39.40 25.31
N VAL A 386 40.46 -38.18 25.65
CA VAL A 386 40.62 -37.64 26.99
C VAL A 386 39.24 -37.63 27.64
N GLN A 387 39.16 -38.20 28.84
CA GLN A 387 37.93 -38.24 29.62
C GLN A 387 37.63 -36.82 30.13
N THR A 388 36.45 -36.28 29.85
CA THR A 388 36.12 -34.88 30.16
C THR A 388 35.70 -34.66 31.61
N GLY A 389 35.59 -35.74 32.41
CA GLY A 389 35.04 -35.70 33.77
C GLY A 389 33.52 -35.56 33.83
N LEU A 390 32.84 -35.42 32.69
CA LEU A 390 31.38 -35.36 32.60
C LEU A 390 30.81 -36.76 32.33
N LEU A 391 29.73 -37.11 33.04
CA LEU A 391 28.97 -38.34 32.82
C LEU A 391 27.77 -38.04 31.92
N ASP A 392 27.41 -38.96 31.04
CA ASP A 392 26.14 -38.90 30.31
C ASP A 392 24.95 -39.20 31.24
N SER A 393 23.73 -39.08 30.72
CA SER A 393 22.50 -39.36 31.48
C SER A 393 22.37 -40.82 31.97
N LEU A 394 23.23 -41.72 31.49
CA LEU A 394 23.33 -43.11 31.93
C LEU A 394 24.55 -43.35 32.83
N GLY A 395 25.20 -42.29 33.31
CA GLY A 395 26.34 -42.36 34.23
C GLY A 395 27.65 -42.79 33.57
N ARG A 396 27.74 -42.82 32.23
CA ARG A 396 28.96 -43.23 31.52
C ARG A 396 29.85 -42.03 31.24
N PRO A 397 31.17 -42.16 31.42
CA PRO A 397 32.07 -41.05 31.18
C PRO A 397 32.12 -40.68 29.70
N LEU A 398 31.91 -39.39 29.42
CA LEU A 398 32.05 -38.83 28.09
C LEU A 398 33.53 -38.64 27.75
N TYR A 399 33.91 -39.07 26.55
CA TYR A 399 35.26 -38.94 26.04
C TYR A 399 35.28 -37.90 24.92
N GLN A 400 36.15 -36.90 25.04
CA GLN A 400 36.40 -35.95 23.98
C GLN A 400 37.61 -36.41 23.17
N THR A 401 37.41 -36.62 21.87
CA THR A 401 38.50 -36.80 20.92
C THR A 401 39.09 -35.43 20.62
N VAL A 402 40.23 -35.12 21.23
CA VAL A 402 40.96 -33.88 20.96
C VAL A 402 41.88 -34.14 19.78
N SER A 403 41.55 -33.59 18.61
CA SER A 403 42.46 -33.59 17.47
C SER A 403 43.54 -32.53 17.69
N PRO A 404 44.84 -32.86 17.60
CA PRO A 404 45.93 -31.93 17.90
C PRO A 404 46.08 -30.79 16.86
N GLN A 405 45.20 -30.69 15.86
CA GLN A 405 45.40 -29.83 14.70
C GLN A 405 44.53 -28.58 14.66
N ILE A 406 43.84 -28.24 15.75
CA ILE A 406 43.05 -27.00 15.83
C ILE A 406 43.66 -26.15 16.93
N ASN A 407 44.45 -25.14 16.53
CA ASN A 407 44.85 -24.04 17.41
C ASN A 407 43.69 -23.02 17.47
N PRO A 408 42.90 -22.93 18.56
CA PRO A 408 41.96 -21.84 18.72
C PRO A 408 42.73 -20.58 19.09
N SER A 409 42.86 -19.64 18.14
CA SER A 409 43.34 -18.30 18.42
C SER A 409 42.31 -17.54 19.25
N ILE A 410 42.44 -17.59 20.57
CA ILE A 410 41.73 -16.72 21.51
C ILE A 410 42.76 -15.66 21.98
N PRO A 411 42.55 -14.36 21.74
CA PRO A 411 43.46 -13.33 22.24
C PRO A 411 43.26 -13.15 23.77
N PRO A 412 44.34 -12.90 24.53
CA PRO A 412 44.29 -12.77 25.98
C PRO A 412 43.56 -11.50 26.43
N SER A 413 42.83 -11.63 27.54
CA SER A 413 42.16 -10.57 28.28
C SER A 413 43.15 -9.53 28.81
N ALA A 414 42.87 -8.25 28.56
CA ALA A 414 43.66 -7.12 29.07
C ALA A 414 43.30 -6.80 30.53
N HIS A 415 44.30 -6.85 31.41
CA HIS A 415 44.29 -6.21 32.72
C HIS A 415 45.02 -4.84 32.65
N THR A 416 44.35 -3.84 33.23
CA THR A 416 44.79 -2.63 33.98
C THR A 416 46.06 -1.81 33.62
N SER A 417 45.79 -0.50 33.52
CA SER A 417 46.57 0.71 33.91
C SER A 417 47.96 0.95 33.32
N GLU A 418 48.10 2.02 32.53
CA GLU A 418 48.92 3.20 32.89
C GLU A 418 48.76 4.35 31.89
N THR A 419 49.05 5.54 32.42
CA THR A 419 49.07 6.92 31.91
C THR A 419 49.51 7.18 30.45
N ALA A 420 48.66 7.95 29.75
CA ALA A 420 48.82 8.90 28.61
C ALA A 420 50.14 8.97 27.80
N PRO A 421 50.08 9.16 26.45
CA PRO A 421 49.98 10.55 25.94
C PRO A 421 49.14 10.76 24.65
N ALA A 422 49.08 12.03 24.25
CA ALA A 422 48.35 12.71 23.18
C ALA A 422 47.94 11.93 21.91
N ARG A 423 46.67 12.15 21.54
CA ARG A 423 45.92 11.53 20.46
C ARG A 423 46.33 12.07 19.07
N THR A 424 47.19 11.36 18.35
CA THR A 424 47.37 11.54 16.90
C THR A 424 46.27 10.81 16.14
N ARG A 425 45.57 11.52 15.23
CA ARG A 425 44.56 10.98 14.31
C ARG A 425 45.19 9.94 13.37
N GLY A 426 45.12 8.66 13.75
CA GLY A 426 45.37 7.53 12.87
C GLY A 426 44.06 7.00 12.30
N THR A 427 43.95 7.01 10.97
CA THR A 427 42.87 6.46 10.15
C THR A 427 42.66 4.97 10.41
N THR A 428 41.66 4.64 11.25
CA THR A 428 41.18 3.27 11.43
C THR A 428 40.22 2.93 10.28
N PRO A 429 40.39 1.79 9.58
CA PRO A 429 39.44 1.36 8.55
C PRO A 429 38.08 1.07 9.18
N ALA A 430 37.02 1.61 8.57
CA ALA A 430 35.67 1.53 9.09
C ALA A 430 35.21 0.06 9.21
N PRO A 431 34.62 -0.35 10.34
CA PRO A 431 34.12 -1.71 10.52
C PRO A 431 33.03 -2.01 9.47
N ALA A 432 33.11 -3.20 8.87
CA ALA A 432 32.17 -3.69 7.87
C ALA A 432 30.72 -3.55 8.37
N ARG A 433 30.01 -2.56 7.84
CA ARG A 433 28.60 -2.30 8.14
C ARG A 433 27.79 -3.52 7.72
N LYS A 434 27.24 -4.25 8.71
CA LYS A 434 26.20 -5.26 8.50
C LYS A 434 25.12 -4.69 7.58
N ALA A 435 24.80 -5.42 6.50
CA ALA A 435 23.84 -5.01 5.48
C ALA A 435 22.52 -4.58 6.14
N ARG A 436 22.23 -3.27 6.06
CA ARG A 436 21.06 -2.67 6.67
C ARG A 436 19.82 -3.27 5.99
N ALA A 437 18.94 -3.89 6.76
CA ALA A 437 17.68 -4.46 6.26
C ALA A 437 16.98 -3.46 5.33
N LYS A 438 16.59 -3.93 4.13
CA LYS A 438 15.89 -3.11 3.13
C LYS A 438 14.68 -2.48 3.80
N LYS A 439 14.69 -1.15 3.96
CA LYS A 439 13.54 -0.42 4.48
C LYS A 439 12.31 -0.75 3.63
N PRO A 440 11.15 -1.05 4.22
CA PRO A 440 9.94 -1.32 3.46
C PRO A 440 9.64 -0.12 2.55
N ALA A 441 9.22 -0.41 1.31
CA ALA A 441 8.86 0.62 0.35
C ALA A 441 7.79 1.53 0.95
N ARG A 442 8.08 2.83 1.08
CA ARG A 442 7.13 3.81 1.62
C ARG A 442 5.88 3.82 0.74
N THR A 443 4.74 3.47 1.32
CA THR A 443 3.44 3.56 0.64
C THR A 443 3.00 5.02 0.57
N LEU A 444 2.38 5.42 -0.55
CA LEU A 444 1.85 6.78 -0.71
C LEU A 444 0.69 7.03 0.27
N SER A 445 0.64 8.23 0.86
CA SER A 445 -0.47 8.66 1.71
C SER A 445 -1.81 8.60 0.94
N SER A 446 -2.93 8.44 1.65
CA SER A 446 -4.26 8.35 1.02
C SER A 446 -4.60 9.60 0.20
N GLY A 447 -4.17 10.78 0.64
CA GLY A 447 -4.31 12.04 -0.09
C GLY A 447 -3.52 12.06 -1.41
N ALA A 448 -2.24 11.65 -1.37
CA ALA A 448 -1.40 11.55 -2.56
C ALA A 448 -1.97 10.55 -3.58
N ARG A 449 -2.49 9.40 -3.12
CA ARG A 449 -3.16 8.42 -4.00
C ARG A 449 -4.39 9.00 -4.68
N LYS A 450 -5.22 9.76 -3.96
CA LYS A 450 -6.41 10.41 -4.53
C LYS A 450 -6.04 11.50 -5.54
N ALA A 451 -5.04 12.33 -5.23
CA ALA A 451 -4.54 13.35 -6.14
C ALA A 451 -3.98 12.72 -7.43
N ALA A 452 -3.20 11.64 -7.30
CA ALA A 452 -2.68 10.90 -8.45
C ALA A 452 -3.79 10.29 -9.32
N ALA A 453 -4.81 9.71 -8.68
CA ALA A 453 -5.96 9.16 -9.39
C ALA A 453 -6.79 10.25 -10.09
N HIS A 454 -6.92 11.44 -9.50
CA HIS A 454 -7.59 12.57 -10.13
C HIS A 454 -6.83 13.04 -11.36
N THR A 455 -5.53 13.31 -11.23
CA THR A 455 -4.66 13.68 -12.37
C THR A 455 -4.68 12.62 -13.48
N ALA A 456 -4.65 11.33 -13.11
CA ALA A 456 -4.75 10.25 -14.07
C ALA A 456 -6.07 10.29 -14.84
N ARG A 457 -7.21 10.55 -14.18
CA ARG A 457 -8.51 10.64 -14.85
C ARG A 457 -8.63 11.84 -15.79
N THR A 458 -7.99 12.96 -15.46
CA THR A 458 -8.02 14.16 -16.31
C THR A 458 -7.05 14.09 -17.47
N SER A 459 -5.93 13.36 -17.34
CA SER A 459 -4.96 13.20 -18.44
C SER A 459 -5.54 12.36 -19.57
N SER A 460 -5.40 12.85 -20.81
CA SER A 460 -5.87 12.10 -21.99
C SER A 460 -5.00 10.85 -22.21
N PRO A 461 -5.52 9.79 -22.87
CA PRO A 461 -4.70 8.62 -23.19
C PRO A 461 -3.50 8.97 -24.08
N GLU A 462 -3.68 9.88 -25.02
CA GLU A 462 -2.63 10.37 -25.93
C GLU A 462 -1.52 11.10 -25.16
N GLU A 463 -1.88 12.01 -24.23
CA GLU A 463 -0.95 12.70 -23.34
C GLU A 463 -0.06 11.71 -22.57
N ARG A 464 -0.65 10.63 -22.06
CA ARG A 464 0.10 9.59 -21.32
C ARG A 464 1.06 8.82 -22.23
N VAL A 465 0.63 8.46 -23.43
CA VAL A 465 1.47 7.73 -24.39
C VAL A 465 2.65 8.60 -24.83
N THR A 466 2.41 9.88 -25.13
CA THR A 466 3.47 10.83 -25.52
C THR A 466 4.46 11.08 -24.38
N LEU A 467 3.98 11.26 -23.15
CA LEU A 467 4.86 11.40 -21.97
C LEU A 467 5.68 10.15 -21.69
N ASP A 468 5.08 8.96 -21.83
CA ASP A 468 5.76 7.69 -21.59
C ASP A 468 6.83 7.42 -22.67
N ALA A 469 6.56 7.77 -23.92
CA ALA A 469 7.53 7.68 -25.01
C ALA A 469 8.71 8.62 -24.78
N TRP A 470 8.43 9.90 -24.46
CA TRP A 470 9.46 10.89 -24.13
C TRP A 470 10.33 10.43 -22.95
N LEU A 471 9.73 9.99 -21.85
CA LEU A 471 10.48 9.48 -20.70
C LEU A 471 11.32 8.24 -21.05
N ALA A 472 10.81 7.34 -21.90
CA ALA A 472 11.53 6.15 -22.29
C ALA A 472 12.75 6.47 -23.17
N ASP A 473 12.63 7.43 -24.08
CA ASP A 473 13.75 7.91 -24.92
C ASP A 473 14.82 8.58 -24.04
N GLU A 474 14.41 9.46 -23.15
CA GLU A 474 15.30 10.13 -22.20
C GLU A 474 16.07 9.15 -21.29
N PHE A 475 15.40 8.09 -20.82
CA PHE A 475 16.06 7.03 -20.06
C PHE A 475 17.03 6.20 -20.90
N ARG A 476 16.76 5.99 -22.19
CA ARG A 476 17.72 5.33 -23.10
C ARG A 476 18.96 6.19 -23.32
N ASP A 477 18.81 7.52 -23.29
CA ASP A 477 19.92 8.47 -23.35
C ASP A 477 20.68 8.61 -22.02
N GLY A 478 20.26 7.91 -20.97
CA GLY A 478 20.86 7.98 -19.64
C GLY A 478 20.55 9.25 -18.85
N ARG A 479 19.59 10.07 -19.31
CA ARG A 479 19.16 11.28 -18.59
C ARG A 479 18.10 10.92 -17.53
N GLY A 480 18.34 11.37 -16.30
CA GLY A 480 17.38 11.27 -15.21
C GLY A 480 16.48 12.50 -15.17
N HIS A 481 15.16 12.30 -15.07
CA HIS A 481 14.19 13.39 -14.97
C HIS A 481 13.60 13.48 -13.56
N THR A 482 13.43 14.71 -13.08
CA THR A 482 12.75 15.04 -11.83
C THR A 482 11.23 15.04 -12.05
N TRP A 483 10.47 15.10 -10.94
CA TRP A 483 9.02 15.21 -11.04
C TRP A 483 8.56 16.57 -11.60
N GLN A 484 9.41 17.60 -11.53
CA GLN A 484 9.17 18.94 -12.07
C GLN A 484 9.28 18.90 -13.60
N ASP A 485 10.29 18.23 -14.14
CA ASP A 485 10.45 18.07 -15.60
C ASP A 485 9.24 17.37 -16.23
N VAL A 486 8.74 16.32 -15.58
CA VAL A 486 7.50 15.64 -16.01
C VAL A 486 6.28 16.55 -15.91
N ARG A 487 6.17 17.34 -14.83
CA ARG A 487 5.07 18.31 -14.67
C ARG A 487 5.10 19.34 -15.79
N ASP A 488 6.25 19.92 -16.06
CA ASP A 488 6.43 21.02 -17.01
C ASP A 488 6.23 20.51 -18.44
N LYS A 489 6.75 19.31 -18.78
CA LYS A 489 6.46 18.65 -20.07
C LYS A 489 4.97 18.33 -20.24
N THR A 490 4.29 17.92 -19.17
CA THR A 490 2.84 17.67 -19.20
C THR A 490 2.04 18.95 -19.46
N LEU A 491 2.44 20.07 -18.84
CA LEU A 491 1.81 21.37 -19.08
C LEU A 491 2.03 21.85 -20.51
N ALA A 492 3.24 21.70 -21.05
CA ALA A 492 3.54 22.02 -22.45
C ALA A 492 2.66 21.23 -23.43
N LEU A 493 2.51 19.91 -23.23
CA LEU A 493 1.63 19.08 -24.07
C LEU A 493 0.15 19.50 -23.99
N ARG A 494 -0.31 19.97 -22.83
CA ARG A 494 -1.69 20.47 -22.66
C ARG A 494 -1.89 21.83 -23.30
N GLU A 495 -0.87 22.68 -23.29
CA GLU A 495 -0.88 23.96 -23.99
C GLU A 495 -0.89 23.76 -25.50
N GLU A 496 -0.06 22.85 -26.03
CA GLU A 496 -0.06 22.44 -27.44
C GLU A 496 -1.42 21.87 -27.88
N ALA A 497 -2.10 21.11 -27.00
CA ALA A 497 -3.45 20.61 -27.23
C ALA A 497 -4.55 21.66 -27.07
N GLY A 498 -4.21 22.92 -26.73
CA GLY A 498 -5.17 24.03 -26.56
C GLY A 498 -6.03 23.93 -25.30
N ILE A 499 -5.66 23.10 -24.32
CA ILE A 499 -6.45 22.87 -23.10
C ILE A 499 -6.12 23.93 -22.04
N LYS A 500 -6.76 25.10 -22.15
CA LYS A 500 -6.58 26.23 -21.20
C LYS A 500 -7.11 25.88 -19.80
N GLY A 501 -6.41 26.36 -18.76
CA GLY A 501 -6.85 26.26 -17.37
C GLY A 501 -6.73 24.87 -16.73
N THR A 502 -5.84 24.02 -17.25
CA THR A 502 -5.66 22.67 -16.72
C THR A 502 -4.93 22.68 -15.38
N GLN A 503 -5.45 21.91 -14.44
CA GLN A 503 -4.87 21.73 -13.12
C GLN A 503 -3.48 21.06 -13.20
N ASP A 504 -2.51 21.60 -12.46
CA ASP A 504 -1.16 21.03 -12.36
C ASP A 504 -1.20 19.53 -12.02
N PRO A 505 -0.43 18.68 -12.72
CA PRO A 505 -0.36 17.27 -12.40
C PRO A 505 0.25 17.07 -11.02
N SER A 506 -0.37 16.19 -10.22
CA SER A 506 0.10 15.95 -8.86
C SER A 506 1.48 15.28 -8.85
N ARG A 507 2.32 15.64 -7.88
CA ARG A 507 3.68 15.08 -7.71
C ARG A 507 3.71 13.55 -7.69
N SER A 508 2.73 12.92 -7.05
CA SER A 508 2.58 11.46 -7.01
C SER A 508 2.26 10.82 -8.36
N TRP A 509 1.54 11.53 -9.24
CA TRP A 509 1.28 11.08 -10.59
C TRP A 509 2.55 11.17 -11.45
N CYS A 510 3.32 12.26 -11.35
CA CYS A 510 4.60 12.40 -12.05
C CYS A 510 5.57 11.26 -11.68
N TYR A 511 5.71 10.95 -10.38
CA TYR A 511 6.54 9.82 -9.94
C TYR A 511 6.02 8.46 -10.44
N ALA A 512 4.70 8.27 -10.53
CA ALA A 512 4.14 7.05 -11.09
C ALA A 512 4.52 6.88 -12.57
N ARG A 513 4.60 7.98 -13.33
CA ARG A 513 5.02 7.95 -14.74
C ARG A 513 6.50 7.67 -14.91
N ILE A 514 7.35 8.32 -14.12
CA ILE A 514 8.78 8.03 -14.04
C ILE A 514 9.02 6.54 -13.74
N ALA A 515 8.36 6.01 -12.71
CA ALA A 515 8.53 4.61 -12.31
C ALA A 515 8.06 3.61 -13.38
N ALA A 516 6.97 3.93 -14.08
CA ALA A 516 6.47 3.10 -15.17
C ALA A 516 7.40 3.12 -16.39
N ALA A 517 7.99 4.28 -16.73
CA ALA A 517 8.98 4.39 -17.80
C ALA A 517 10.31 3.69 -17.45
N GLN A 518 10.79 3.78 -16.20
CA GLN A 518 11.94 2.98 -15.74
C GLN A 518 11.67 1.47 -15.83
N LYS A 519 10.43 1.05 -15.54
CA LYS A 519 10.02 -0.35 -15.64
C LYS A 519 9.97 -0.83 -17.09
N SER A 520 9.53 0.01 -18.03
CA SER A 520 9.47 -0.37 -19.46
C SER A 520 10.84 -0.41 -20.13
N THR A 521 11.78 0.45 -19.72
CA THR A 521 13.14 0.46 -20.27
C THR A 521 14.09 -0.53 -19.57
N GLY A 522 13.76 -0.96 -18.35
CA GLY A 522 14.66 -1.79 -17.53
C GLY A 522 15.83 -1.01 -16.93
N ILE A 523 15.90 0.31 -17.16
CA ILE A 523 16.97 1.19 -16.67
C ILE A 523 16.52 1.80 -15.34
N ARG A 524 17.25 1.48 -14.27
CA ARG A 524 16.99 2.04 -12.94
C ARG A 524 17.94 3.20 -12.66
N ILE A 525 17.46 4.42 -12.82
CA ILE A 525 18.19 5.62 -12.41
C ILE A 525 17.74 5.98 -10.97
N ASP A 526 18.69 6.01 -10.04
CA ASP A 526 18.42 6.39 -8.65
C ASP A 526 18.17 7.90 -8.56
N VAL A 527 16.89 8.31 -8.61
CA VAL A 527 16.42 9.71 -8.45
C VAL A 527 16.54 10.21 -6.98
N THR A 528 17.53 9.72 -6.24
CA THR A 528 17.54 9.80 -4.77
C THR A 528 18.09 11.11 -4.21
N SER A 529 18.60 12.04 -5.04
CA SER A 529 19.09 13.34 -4.57
C SER A 529 17.96 14.26 -4.09
N ASP A 530 16.83 14.34 -4.81
CA ASP A 530 15.74 15.29 -4.47
C ASP A 530 14.76 14.80 -3.39
N GLN A 531 14.67 13.49 -3.17
CA GLN A 531 13.79 12.94 -2.12
C GLN A 531 14.29 13.24 -0.69
N LYS A 532 15.57 13.55 -0.52
CA LYS A 532 16.14 13.90 0.80
C LYS A 532 15.96 15.36 1.19
N ALA A 533 15.74 16.26 0.24
CA ALA A 533 15.64 17.70 0.51
C ALA A 533 14.22 18.17 0.91
N SER A 534 13.20 17.31 0.80
CA SER A 534 11.79 17.70 0.99
C SER A 534 10.98 16.79 1.94
N ALA A 535 11.66 16.02 2.79
CA ALA A 535 11.10 15.34 3.96
C ALA A 535 11.86 15.79 5.20
#